data_AF-A0A0W0Y048-F1
#
_entry.id   AF-A0A0W0Y048-F1
#
_cell.length_a   1.000
_cell.length_b   1.000
_cell.length_c   1.000
_cell.angle_alpha   90.00
_cell.angle_beta   90.00
_cell.angle_gamma   90.00
#
_symmetry.space_group_name_H-M   'P 1'
#
loop_
_entity.id
_entity.type
_entity.pdbx_description
1 polymer ?
#
loop_
_entity_poly.entity_id
_entity_poly.type
_entity_poly.pdbx_seq_one_letter_code
_entity_poly.pdbx_strand_id
1 'polypeptide(L)'
;MFGKERDGGLDSILNNIEQTFDSEPLYSTPEEKAAHLLYFIIKDHPFTDGNKRIGSFMFLLYLKSQNLPIKFNENGLVALALLVAESNPSQKDILIRLVVNLLIDKPY
;
A
#
# COMPACT_ATOMS: atom_id res chain seq x y z
N MET A 1 -21.07 10.32 1.72
CA MET A 1 -21.12 8.85 1.89
C MET A 1 -19.70 8.36 2.16
N PHE A 2 -19.51 7.48 3.13
CA PHE A 2 -18.21 6.87 3.45
C PHE A 2 -17.87 5.77 2.44
N GLY A 3 -16.59 5.63 2.05
CA GLY A 3 -16.12 4.51 1.21
C GLY A 3 -16.70 4.46 -0.21
N LYS A 4 -17.30 5.55 -0.69
CA LYS A 4 -17.76 5.63 -2.09
C LYS A 4 -16.54 5.82 -2.99
N GLU A 5 -16.33 4.89 -3.91
CA GLU A 5 -15.28 4.98 -4.92
C GLU A 5 -15.50 6.18 -5.85
N ARG A 6 -14.40 6.76 -6.32
CA ARG A 6 -14.34 7.87 -7.26
C ARG A 6 -13.78 7.34 -8.57
N ASP A 7 -14.54 7.50 -9.65
CA ASP A 7 -14.04 7.40 -11.03
C ASP A 7 -13.20 6.14 -11.35
N GLY A 8 -13.50 4.98 -10.74
CA GLY A 8 -12.73 3.74 -10.94
C GLY A 8 -11.30 3.78 -10.39
N GLY A 9 -11.07 4.63 -9.37
CA GLY A 9 -9.75 4.86 -8.80
C GLY A 9 -9.14 3.61 -8.15
N LEU A 10 -9.96 2.72 -7.57
CA LEU A 10 -9.43 1.47 -7.01
C LEU A 10 -8.94 0.54 -8.12
N ASP A 11 -9.76 0.32 -9.15
CA ASP A 11 -9.38 -0.51 -10.30
C ASP A 11 -8.11 0.02 -10.97
N SER A 12 -7.98 1.34 -11.09
CA SER A 12 -6.77 1.98 -11.62
C SER A 12 -5.53 1.68 -10.78
N ILE A 13 -5.64 1.73 -9.45
CA ILE A 13 -4.54 1.39 -8.53
C ILE A 13 -4.17 -0.09 -8.65
N LEU A 14 -5.15 -0.99 -8.65
CA LEU A 14 -4.91 -2.43 -8.76
C LEU A 14 -4.24 -2.79 -10.09
N ASN A 15 -4.69 -2.20 -11.19
CA ASN A 15 -4.07 -2.40 -12.50
C ASN A 15 -2.63 -1.88 -12.55
N ASN A 16 -2.33 -0.76 -11.88
CA ASN A 16 -0.96 -0.23 -11.78
C ASN A 16 -0.05 -1.20 -11.01
N ILE A 17 -0.53 -1.78 -9.91
CA ILE A 17 0.24 -2.72 -9.10
C ILE A 17 0.59 -4.02 -9.85
N GLU A 18 -0.31 -4.46 -10.72
CA GLU A 18 -0.13 -5.67 -11.54
C GLU A 18 0.45 -5.38 -12.93
N GLN A 19 0.78 -4.12 -13.23
CA GLN A 19 1.35 -3.72 -14.51
C GLN A 19 2.71 -4.40 -14.77
N THR A 20 3.00 -4.64 -16.05
CA THR A 20 4.32 -5.05 -16.54
C THR A 20 5.00 -3.94 -17.35
N PHE A 21 6.33 -3.90 -17.32
CA PHE A 21 7.17 -3.08 -18.18
C PHE A 21 8.28 -3.96 -18.76
N ASP A 22 8.43 -3.95 -20.09
CA ASP A 22 9.38 -4.81 -20.81
C ASP A 22 9.20 -6.31 -20.47
N SER A 23 7.93 -6.75 -20.37
CA SER A 23 7.52 -8.12 -19.97
C SER A 23 7.83 -8.53 -18.53
N GLU A 24 8.43 -7.65 -17.72
CA GLU A 24 8.69 -7.88 -16.30
C GLU A 24 7.66 -7.15 -15.43
N PRO A 25 7.26 -7.70 -14.26
CA PRO A 25 6.41 -6.98 -13.31
C PRO A 25 7.02 -5.64 -12.90
N LEU A 26 6.21 -4.59 -12.85
CA LEU A 26 6.65 -3.27 -12.37
C LEU A 26 7.11 -3.33 -10.90
N TYR A 27 6.47 -4.19 -10.11
CA TYR A 27 6.82 -4.51 -8.72
C TYR A 27 7.08 -6.01 -8.62
N SER A 28 8.31 -6.36 -8.27
CA SER A 28 8.83 -7.72 -8.43
C SER A 28 8.46 -8.64 -7.26
N THR A 29 8.22 -8.07 -6.08
CA THR A 29 7.90 -8.88 -4.88
C THR A 29 6.51 -8.60 -4.31
N PRO A 30 5.90 -9.58 -3.61
CA PRO A 30 4.67 -9.37 -2.86
C PRO A 30 4.77 -8.20 -1.85
N GLU A 31 5.90 -8.01 -1.20
CA GLU A 31 6.14 -6.90 -0.26
C GLU A 31 6.13 -5.55 -0.97
N GLU A 32 6.77 -5.44 -2.14
CA GLU A 32 6.77 -4.21 -2.94
C GLU A 32 5.36 -3.86 -3.40
N LYS A 33 4.59 -4.85 -3.87
CA LYS A 33 3.18 -4.67 -4.25
C LYS A 33 2.33 -4.25 -3.06
N ALA A 34 2.51 -4.87 -1.89
CA ALA A 34 1.79 -4.51 -0.68
C ALA A 34 2.10 -3.06 -0.23
N ALA A 35 3.37 -2.66 -0.30
CA ALA A 35 3.81 -1.30 0.03
C ALA A 35 3.18 -0.25 -0.90
N HIS A 36 3.17 -0.52 -2.21
CA HIS A 36 2.55 0.36 -3.20
C HIS A 36 1.03 0.41 -3.06
N LEU A 37 0.37 -0.71 -2.77
CA LEU A 37 -1.07 -0.76 -2.49
C LEU A 37 -1.46 0.17 -1.34
N LEU A 38 -0.74 0.07 -0.22
CA LEU A 38 -0.97 0.94 0.93
C LEU A 38 -0.72 2.41 0.57
N TYR A 39 0.38 2.70 -0.12
CA TYR A 39 0.76 4.06 -0.51
C TYR A 39 -0.28 4.71 -1.42
N PHE A 40 -0.64 4.05 -2.52
CA PHE A 40 -1.54 4.60 -3.53
C PHE A 40 -2.96 4.78 -3.02
N ILE A 41 -3.54 3.81 -2.29
CA ILE A 41 -4.88 4.00 -1.74
C ILE A 41 -4.90 5.20 -0.76
N ILE A 42 -3.84 5.38 0.03
CA ILE A 42 -3.80 6.51 0.97
C ILE A 42 -3.58 7.85 0.24
N LYS A 43 -2.65 7.92 -0.70
CA LYS A 43 -2.24 9.18 -1.37
C LYS A 43 -3.17 9.61 -2.49
N ASP A 44 -3.64 8.67 -3.30
CA ASP A 44 -4.39 8.97 -4.51
C ASP A 44 -5.88 9.15 -4.22
N HIS A 45 -6.28 8.87 -2.98
CA HIS A 45 -7.63 9.08 -2.45
C HIS A 45 -8.76 8.54 -3.37
N PRO A 46 -8.73 7.25 -3.76
CA PRO A 46 -9.70 6.65 -4.67
C PRO A 46 -11.12 6.62 -4.09
N PHE A 47 -11.30 6.83 -2.79
CA PHE A 47 -12.60 6.94 -2.13
C PHE A 47 -12.89 8.37 -1.68
N THR A 48 -14.16 8.75 -1.63
CA THR A 48 -14.60 10.09 -1.15
C THR A 48 -14.24 10.35 0.30
N ASP A 49 -14.20 9.30 1.13
CA ASP A 49 -13.70 9.31 2.50
C ASP A 49 -13.28 7.88 2.89
N GLY A 50 -12.38 7.75 3.85
CA GLY A 50 -11.96 6.47 4.40
C GLY A 50 -10.68 5.90 3.82
N ASN A 51 -9.99 6.61 2.94
CA ASN A 51 -8.78 6.13 2.24
C ASN A 51 -7.73 5.50 3.18
N LYS A 52 -7.48 6.10 4.35
CA LYS A 52 -6.58 5.53 5.36
C LYS A 52 -7.06 4.17 5.87
N ARG A 53 -8.33 4.08 6.26
CA ARG A 53 -8.93 2.86 6.81
C ARG A 53 -9.03 1.75 5.75
N ILE A 54 -9.49 2.11 4.54
CA ILE A 54 -9.62 1.18 3.42
C ILE A 54 -8.24 0.72 2.94
N GLY A 55 -7.26 1.64 2.84
CA GLY A 55 -5.88 1.33 2.48
C GLY A 55 -5.23 0.36 3.48
N SER A 56 -5.37 0.63 4.79
CA SER A 56 -4.91 -0.29 5.83
C SER A 56 -5.59 -1.66 5.76
N PHE A 57 -6.90 -1.71 5.52
CA PHE A 57 -7.64 -2.96 5.38
C PHE A 57 -7.18 -3.76 4.15
N MET A 58 -7.08 -3.12 2.99
CA MET A 58 -6.63 -3.75 1.75
C MET A 58 -5.18 -4.24 1.85
N PHE A 59 -4.31 -3.47 2.51
CA PHE A 59 -2.95 -3.89 2.82
C PHE A 59 -2.93 -5.17 3.65
N LEU A 60 -3.65 -5.23 4.77
CA LEU A 60 -3.73 -6.44 5.60
C LEU A 60 -4.33 -7.64 4.84
N LEU A 61 -5.36 -7.40 4.04
CA LEU A 61 -6.00 -8.43 3.22
C LEU A 61 -5.01 -9.00 2.18
N TYR A 62 -4.24 -8.12 1.54
CA TYR A 62 -3.21 -8.51 0.58
C TYR A 62 -2.10 -9.32 1.25
N LEU A 63 -1.56 -8.85 2.40
CA LEU A 63 -0.54 -9.60 3.16
C LEU A 63 -1.03 -11.01 3.49
N LYS A 64 -2.27 -11.13 3.96
CA LYS A 64 -2.91 -12.42 4.25
C LYS A 64 -3.03 -13.30 3.00
N SER A 65 -3.40 -12.74 1.85
CA SER A 65 -3.51 -13.49 0.60
C SER A 65 -2.17 -14.03 0.09
N GLN A 66 -1.07 -13.33 0.42
CA GLN A 66 0.29 -13.69 0.02
C GLN A 66 1.03 -14.52 1.09
N ASN A 67 0.36 -14.87 2.20
CA ASN A 67 0.98 -15.51 3.37
C ASN A 67 2.19 -14.74 3.94
N LEU A 68 2.17 -13.40 3.83
CA LEU A 68 3.23 -12.54 4.37
C LEU A 68 3.03 -12.33 5.89
N PRO A 69 4.12 -12.31 6.68
CA PRO A 69 4.03 -12.08 8.11
C PRO A 69 3.64 -10.63 8.44
N ILE A 70 2.75 -10.46 9.41
CA ILE A 70 2.41 -9.15 9.97
C ILE A 70 3.22 -8.96 11.26
N LYS A 71 4.28 -8.16 11.18
CA LYS A 71 5.27 -7.97 12.26
C LYS A 71 5.04 -6.72 13.10
N PHE A 72 3.91 -6.04 12.90
CA PHE A 72 3.51 -4.85 13.62
C PHE A 72 2.13 -5.07 14.24
N ASN A 73 1.86 -4.37 15.34
CA ASN A 73 0.54 -4.36 15.96
C ASN A 73 -0.35 -3.27 15.32
N GLU A 74 -1.58 -3.15 15.82
CA GLU A 74 -2.56 -2.16 15.35
C GLU A 74 -2.02 -0.72 15.42
N ASN A 75 -1.33 -0.37 16.50
CA ASN A 75 -0.72 0.96 16.65
C ASN A 75 0.36 1.22 15.59
N GLY A 76 1.15 0.21 15.25
CA GLY A 76 2.14 0.28 14.17
C GLY A 76 1.49 0.52 12.81
N LEU A 77 0.38 -0.17 12.53
CA LEU A 77 -0.38 0.04 11.29
C LEU A 77 -1.00 1.45 11.21
N VAL A 78 -1.56 1.93 12.32
CA VAL A 78 -2.10 3.30 12.41
C VAL A 78 -1.00 4.33 12.17
N ALA A 79 0.15 4.18 12.83
CA ALA A 79 1.29 5.06 12.64
C ALA A 79 1.78 5.05 11.19
N LEU A 80 1.86 3.87 10.56
CA LEU A 80 2.26 3.72 9.16
C LEU A 80 1.29 4.42 8.21
N ALA A 81 -0.02 4.24 8.40
CA ALA A 81 -1.04 4.88 7.57
C ALA A 81 -1.01 6.42 7.71
N LEU A 82 -0.78 6.93 8.92
CA LEU A 82 -0.62 8.37 9.16
C LEU A 82 0.68 8.89 8.53
N LEU A 83 1.79 8.17 8.68
CA LEU A 83 3.07 8.54 8.08
C LEU A 83 2.97 8.65 6.56
N VAL A 84 2.32 7.67 5.90
CA VAL A 84 2.05 7.72 4.46
C VAL A 84 1.13 8.89 4.12
N ALA A 85 0.07 9.14 4.88
CA ALA A 85 -0.84 10.24 4.61
C ALA A 85 -0.13 11.61 4.66
N GLU A 86 0.67 11.85 5.70
CA GLU A 86 1.32 13.14 5.98
C GLU A 86 2.61 13.38 5.19
N SER A 87 3.18 12.35 4.54
CA SER A 87 4.48 12.51 3.85
C SER A 87 4.41 13.45 2.63
N ASN A 88 5.55 14.00 2.24
CA ASN A 88 5.66 14.63 0.92
C ASN A 88 5.68 13.55 -0.19
N PRO A 89 5.08 13.79 -1.38
CA PRO A 89 5.23 12.89 -2.54
C PRO A 89 6.68 12.56 -2.90
N SER A 90 7.63 13.48 -2.70
CA SER A 90 9.07 13.23 -2.92
C SER A 90 9.67 12.15 -2.01
N GLN A 91 8.99 11.81 -0.91
CA GLN A 91 9.42 10.78 0.03
C GLN A 91 8.84 9.40 -0.29
N LYS A 92 8.13 9.24 -1.42
CA LYS A 92 7.51 7.98 -1.83
C LYS A 92 8.46 6.79 -1.68
N ASP A 93 9.63 6.86 -2.31
CA ASP A 93 10.55 5.72 -2.36
C ASP A 93 11.08 5.34 -0.97
N ILE A 94 11.29 6.31 -0.09
CA ILE A 94 11.71 6.08 1.30
C ILE A 94 10.60 5.36 2.07
N LEU A 95 9.35 5.77 1.90
CA LEU A 95 8.22 5.13 2.56
C LEU A 95 7.97 3.71 2.05
N ILE A 96 8.06 3.50 0.73
CA ILE A 96 7.94 2.17 0.15
C ILE A 96 9.01 1.24 0.75
N ARG A 97 10.28 1.68 0.79
CA ARG A 97 11.37 0.91 1.39
C ARG A 97 11.13 0.63 2.88
N LEU A 98 10.63 1.62 3.63
CA LEU A 98 10.27 1.43 5.03
C LEU A 98 9.22 0.31 5.18
N VAL A 99 8.14 0.36 4.40
CA VAL A 99 7.07 -0.66 4.45
C VAL A 99 7.61 -2.03 4.07
N VAL A 100 8.38 -2.14 2.98
CA VAL A 100 9.00 -3.40 2.54
C VAL A 100 9.90 -3.98 3.64
N ASN A 101 10.73 -3.14 4.27
CA ASN A 101 11.62 -3.56 5.35
C ASN A 101 10.87 -4.07 6.59
N LEU A 102 9.63 -3.62 6.83
CA LEU A 102 8.79 -4.15 7.91
C LEU A 102 8.21 -5.53 7.60
N LEU A 103 8.20 -5.95 6.34
CA LEU A 103 7.62 -7.22 5.88
C LEU A 103 8.67 -8.33 5.76
N ILE A 104 9.91 -8.00 5.35
CA ILE A 104 10.98 -8.99 5.15
C ILE A 104 11.58 -9.52 6.47
N ASP A 105 11.98 -10.80 6.51
CA ASP A 105 12.59 -11.44 7.69
C ASP A 105 14.07 -11.06 7.89
N LYS A 106 14.76 -10.61 6.83
CA LYS A 106 16.14 -10.14 6.89
C LYS A 106 16.23 -8.80 6.16
N PRO A 107 16.62 -7.70 6.85
CA PRO A 107 16.89 -6.43 6.18
C PRO A 107 18.11 -6.55 5.27
N TYR A 108 18.10 -5.81 4.15
CA TYR A 108 19.22 -5.67 3.21
C TYR A 108 20.43 -4.98 3.85
#